data_AF-A0A963M557-F1
#
_entry.id   AF-A0A963M557-F1
#
_cell.length_a   1.000
_cell.length_b   1.000
_cell.length_c   1.000
_cell.angle_alpha   90.00
_cell.angle_beta   90.00
_cell.angle_gamma   90.00
#
_symmetry.space_group_name_H-M   'P 1'
#
loop_
_entity.id
_entity.type
_entity.pdbx_description
1 polymer ?
#
loop_
_entity_poly.entity_id
_entity_poly.type
_entity_poly.pdbx_seq_one_letter_code
_entity_poly.pdbx_strand_id
1 'polypeptide(L)' 'MQNLERRIEALEQRAELTDRIDVIFITWLTPGNMQPEIETARSEDGQCWHRKPGESSAVFRERVGNEARSPGRVVMVSTN' A
#
# COMPACT_ATOMS: atom_id res chain seq x y z
N MET A 1 19.39 -27.69 22.32
CA MET A 1 18.17 -27.79 21.49
C MET A 1 17.32 -26.51 21.59
N GLN A 2 17.05 -25.99 22.78
CA GLN A 2 16.29 -24.73 23.03
C GLN A 2 16.71 -23.49 22.23
N ASN A 3 17.99 -23.37 21.84
CA ASN A 3 18.46 -22.20 21.08
C ASN A 3 17.97 -22.23 19.62
N LEU A 4 17.83 -23.42 19.03
CA LEU A 4 17.32 -23.57 17.66
C LEU A 4 15.82 -23.32 17.61
N GLU A 5 15.05 -23.83 18.58
CA GLU A 5 13.60 -23.61 18.68
C GLU A 5 13.27 -22.11 18.78
N ARG A 6 13.94 -21.34 19.67
CA ARG A 6 13.75 -19.88 19.74
C ARG A 6 14.10 -19.15 18.45
N ARG A 7 15.12 -19.63 17.73
CA ARG A 7 15.51 -19.01 16.45
C ARG A 7 14.51 -19.33 15.35
N ILE A 8 13.92 -20.52 15.35
CA ILE A 8 12.85 -20.91 14.43
C ILE A 8 11.61 -20.04 14.70
N GLU A 9 11.18 -19.94 15.96
CA GLU A 9 10.02 -19.14 16.37
C GLU A 9 10.17 -17.65 15.98
N ALA A 10 11.37 -17.08 16.16
CA ALA A 10 11.68 -15.72 15.76
C ALA A 10 11.72 -15.53 14.23
N LEU A 11 12.07 -16.57 13.47
CA LEU A 11 12.04 -16.55 12.00
C LEU A 11 10.61 -16.70 11.48
N GLU A 12 9.79 -17.56 12.09
CA GLU A 12 8.37 -17.74 11.78
C GLU A 12 7.58 -16.46 12.06
N GLN A 13 7.76 -15.82 13.21
CA GLN A 13 7.14 -14.53 13.51
C GLN A 13 7.56 -13.42 12.52
N ARG A 14 8.82 -13.43 12.08
CA ARG A 14 9.30 -12.48 11.06
C ARG A 14 8.70 -12.76 9.68
N ALA A 15 8.55 -14.03 9.31
CA ALA A 15 7.94 -14.42 8.06
C ALA A 15 6.45 -14.03 8.01
N GLU A 16 5.71 -14.26 9.10
CA GLU A 16 4.30 -13.84 9.23
C GLU A 16 4.11 -12.32 9.12
N LEU A 17 5.10 -11.53 9.57
CA LEU A 17 5.10 -10.08 9.44
C LEU A 17 5.50 -9.60 8.03
N THR A 18 6.25 -10.41 7.26
CA THR A 18 6.77 -10.03 5.95
C THR A 18 5.80 -10.39 4.82
N ASP A 19 5.01 -11.46 4.98
CA ASP A 19 4.05 -11.93 3.96
C ASP A 19 2.68 -11.21 4.00
N ARG A 20 2.47 -10.29 4.95
CA ARG A 20 1.22 -9.52 5.00
C ARG A 20 1.27 -8.35 4.04
N ILE A 21 0.59 -8.50 2.91
CA ILE A 21 0.26 -7.37 2.03
C ILE A 21 -0.76 -6.50 2.76
N ASP A 22 -0.30 -5.34 3.24
CA ASP A 22 -1.16 -4.39 3.93
C ASP A 22 -2.13 -3.72 2.96
N VAL A 23 -1.67 -3.11 1.87
CA VAL A 23 -2.52 -2.34 0.94
C VAL A 23 -2.18 -2.65 -0.51
N ILE A 24 -3.21 -2.84 -1.34
CA ILE A 24 -3.09 -3.06 -2.78
C ILE A 24 -3.56 -1.79 -3.51
N PHE A 25 -2.68 -1.20 -4.31
CA PHE A 25 -3.01 -0.04 -5.15
C PHE A 25 -3.34 -0.47 -6.58
N ILE A 26 -4.55 -0.15 -7.05
CA ILE A 26 -4.97 -0.38 -8.44
C ILE A 26 -4.87 0.94 -9.19
N THR A 27 -3.93 1.02 -10.15
CA THR A 27 -3.74 2.20 -11.02
C THR A 27 -4.21 1.87 -12.44
N TRP A 28 -5.10 2.70 -12.99
CA TRP A 28 -5.47 2.63 -14.40
C TRP A 28 -4.38 3.29 -15.25
N LEU A 29 -3.92 2.61 -16.29
CA LEU A 29 -2.90 3.11 -17.21
C LEU A 29 -3.48 3.32 -18.59
N THR A 30 -3.11 4.44 -19.22
CA THR A 30 -3.38 4.70 -20.64
C THR A 30 -2.17 4.26 -21.46
N PRO A 31 -2.34 3.65 -22.66
CA PRO A 31 -1.21 3.31 -23.52
C PRO A 31 -0.27 4.51 -23.74
N GLY A 32 1.03 4.30 -23.53
CA GLY A 32 2.04 5.37 -23.63
C GLY A 32 2.26 6.18 -22.35
N ASN A 33 1.41 6.03 -21.32
CA ASN A 33 1.60 6.67 -20.02
C ASN A 33 1.74 5.64 -18.89
N MET A 34 2.98 5.25 -18.61
CA MET A 34 3.30 4.25 -17.57
C MET A 34 3.46 4.86 -16.16
N GLN A 35 3.50 6.19 -16.05
CA GLN A 35 3.68 6.90 -14.78
C GLN A 35 2.65 8.03 -14.67
N PRO A 36 1.37 7.69 -14.56
CA PRO A 36 0.34 8.72 -14.55
C PRO A 36 0.36 9.45 -13.21
N GLU A 37 0.11 10.76 -13.25
CA GLU A 37 0.03 11.57 -12.05
C GLU A 37 -1.26 11.27 -11.29
N ILE A 38 -1.11 10.57 -10.17
CA ILE A 38 -2.24 10.24 -9.31
C ILE A 38 -2.65 11.47 -8.53
N GLU A 39 -3.94 11.78 -8.56
CA GLU A 39 -4.54 12.87 -7.79
C GLU A 39 -5.48 12.40 -6.70
N THR A 40 -6.14 11.25 -6.90
CA THR A 40 -7.16 10.75 -5.99
C THR A 40 -7.00 9.27 -5.73
N ALA A 41 -7.33 8.85 -4.52
CA ALA A 41 -7.38 7.46 -4.11
C ALA A 41 -8.71 7.17 -3.41
N ARG A 42 -9.32 6.01 -3.66
CA ARG A 42 -10.57 5.57 -3.05
C ARG A 42 -10.50 4.10 -2.69
N SER A 43 -10.94 3.75 -1.49
CA SER A 43 -11.10 2.36 -1.06
C SER A 43 -12.54 1.87 -1.23
N GLU A 44 -12.70 0.55 -1.11
CA GLU A 44 -14.00 -0.13 -1.25
C GLU A 44 -15.07 0.30 -0.23
N ASP A 45 -14.66 0.74 0.96
CA ASP A 45 -15.52 1.24 2.03
C ASP A 45 -15.91 2.72 1.89
N GLY A 46 -15.51 3.37 0.79
CA GLY A 46 -15.87 4.74 0.46
C GLY A 46 -14.92 5.80 1.02
N GLN A 47 -13.87 5.43 1.75
CA GLN A 47 -12.85 6.38 2.16
C GLN A 47 -12.12 6.94 0.92
N CYS A 48 -11.91 8.26 0.91
CA CYS A 48 -11.30 8.98 -0.20
C CYS A 48 -10.15 9.84 0.29
N TRP A 49 -9.07 9.87 -0.48
CA TRP A 49 -7.90 10.71 -0.25
C TRP A 49 -7.62 11.53 -1.50
N HIS A 50 -7.23 12.78 -1.29
CA HIS A 50 -6.82 13.70 -2.35
C HIS A 50 -5.34 14.08 -2.17
N ARG A 51 -4.64 14.23 -3.29
CA ARG A 51 -3.26 14.74 -3.32
C ARG A 51 -3.27 16.20 -2.86
N LYS A 52 -2.37 16.54 -1.93
CA LYS A 52 -2.21 17.92 -1.45
C LYS A 52 -1.48 18.77 -2.49
N PRO A 53 -1.67 20.11 -2.50
CA PRO A 53 -0.87 21.00 -3.33
C PRO A 53 0.63 20.82 -3.07
N GLY A 54 1.42 20.58 -4.12
CA GLY A 54 2.86 20.35 -4.04
C GLY A 54 3.30 18.95 -3.56
N GLU A 55 2.36 18.06 -3.25
CA GLU A 55 2.66 16.66 -2.91
C GLU A 55 2.97 15.87 -4.20
N SER A 56 4.05 15.08 -4.20
CA SER A 56 4.35 14.19 -5.34
C SER A 56 3.47 12.94 -5.28
N SER A 57 3.24 12.27 -6.42
CA SER A 57 2.44 11.03 -6.44
C SER A 57 3.05 9.90 -5.61
N ALA A 58 4.38 9.87 -5.43
CA ALA A 58 5.05 8.90 -4.55
C ALA A 58 4.73 9.17 -3.08
N VAL A 59 4.86 10.43 -2.64
CA VAL A 59 4.53 10.83 -1.26
C VAL A 59 3.03 10.64 -0.98
N PHE A 60 2.18 10.93 -1.96
CA PHE A 60 0.74 10.67 -1.85
C PHE A 60 0.44 9.18 -1.63
N ARG A 61 1.01 8.28 -2.45
CA ARG A 61 0.81 6.83 -2.29
C ARG A 61 1.30 6.33 -0.93
N GLU A 62 2.45 6.77 -0.48
CA GLU A 62 3.00 6.38 0.82
C GLU A 62 2.07 6.81 1.96
N ARG A 63 1.60 8.07 1.93
CA ARG A 63 0.66 8.58 2.92
C ARG A 63 -0.65 7.78 2.91
N VAL A 64 -1.24 7.54 1.74
CA VAL A 64 -2.46 6.73 1.63
C VAL A 64 -2.22 5.31 2.12
N GLY A 65 -1.06 4.71 1.84
CA GLY A 65 -0.72 3.36 2.29
C GLY A 65 -0.64 3.25 3.82
N ASN A 66 -0.11 4.30 4.46
CA ASN A 66 -0.07 4.39 5.92
C ASN A 66 -1.46 4.64 6.54
N GLU A 67 -2.27 5.50 5.93
CA GLU A 67 -3.63 5.82 6.41
C GLU A 67 -4.63 4.68 6.17
N ALA A 68 -4.47 3.94 5.06
CA ALA A 68 -5.32 2.81 4.69
C ALA A 68 -4.83 1.47 5.25
N ARG A 69 -3.84 1.48 6.15
CA ARG A 69 -3.13 0.27 6.61
C ARG A 69 -4.08 -0.71 7.32
N SER A 70 -4.56 -1.69 6.57
CA SER A 70 -5.41 -2.79 7.02
C SER A 70 -5.19 -3.95 6.07
N PRO A 71 -4.87 -5.17 6.55
CA PRO A 71 -4.49 -6.30 5.69
C PRO A 71 -5.43 -6.51 4.50
N GLY A 72 -4.86 -6.59 3.29
CA GLY A 72 -5.57 -6.84 2.04
C GLY A 72 -6.42 -5.68 1.52
N ARG A 73 -6.34 -4.48 2.11
CA ARG A 73 -7.20 -3.37 1.70
C ARG A 73 -6.88 -2.91 0.29
N VAL A 74 -7.92 -2.79 -0.54
CA VAL A 74 -7.80 -2.34 -1.93
C VAL A 74 -8.07 -0.85 -2.02
N VAL A 75 -7.17 -0.15 -2.70
CA VAL A 75 -7.26 1.29 -2.99
C VAL A 75 -7.13 1.50 -4.49
N MET A 76 -8.20 2.02 -5.09
CA MET A 76 -8.22 2.45 -6.48
C MET A 76 -7.69 3.88 -6.59
N VAL A 77 -6.73 4.11 -7.47
CA VAL A 77 -6.20 5.45 -7.73
C VAL A 77 -6.64 5.95 -9.09
N SER A 78 -7.02 7.21 -9.16
CA SER A 78 -7.38 7.90 -10.39
C SER A 78 -6.45 9.08 -10.65
N THR A 79 -6.26 9.33 -11.94
CA THR A 79 -5.46 10.40 -12.51
C THR A 79 -6.44 11.38 -13.15
N ASN A 80 -6.06 12.65 -13.25
CA ASN A 80 -6.84 13.63 -14.01
C ASN A 80 -6.61 13.44 -15.52
#